data_AF-A0A0C4YD39-F1
#
_entry.id   AF-A0A0C4YD39-F1
#
_cell.length_a   1.000
_cell.length_b   1.000
_cell.length_c   1.000
_cell.angle_alpha   90.00
_cell.angle_beta   90.00
_cell.angle_gamma   90.00
#
_symmetry.space_group_name_H-M   'P 1'
#
loop_
_entity.id
_entity.type
_entity.pdbx_description
1 polymer ?
#
loop_
_entity_poly.entity_id
_entity_poly.type
_entity_poly.pdbx_seq_one_letter_code
_entity_poly.pdbx_strand_id
1 'polypeptide(L)'
;MNTLKTLSLAIGALVLGASAITASAADLAHGKALVEKGNCAACHGAGLNAPITPDYPKLAGQHADYLYHALAAYQITTNPQVGRSNAIMAGQVNANPGVTGKDGKPRPFTRDELKDIAAYIESLPGGLVLKK
;
A
#
# COMPACT_ATOMS: atom_id res chain seq x y z
N MET A 1 60.73 2.55 -37.36
CA MET A 1 61.33 1.57 -36.42
C MET A 1 60.90 1.93 -35.01
N ASN A 2 60.18 1.02 -34.34
CA ASN A 2 60.02 0.81 -32.89
C ASN A 2 59.40 1.96 -32.05
N THR A 3 58.41 1.77 -31.17
CA THR A 3 57.77 0.58 -30.58
C THR A 3 56.53 1.08 -29.84
N LEU A 4 55.34 0.53 -30.10
CA LEU A 4 54.13 0.75 -29.30
C LEU A 4 54.36 0.21 -27.89
N LYS A 5 54.40 1.09 -26.89
CA LYS A 5 54.47 0.73 -25.47
C LYS A 5 53.05 0.54 -24.92
N THR A 6 52.76 -0.74 -24.63
CA THR A 6 52.11 -1.25 -23.42
C THR A 6 50.80 -0.59 -22.96
N LEU A 7 49.71 -1.30 -23.27
CA LEU A 7 48.58 -1.62 -22.39
C LEU A 7 48.75 -1.12 -20.94
N SER A 8 47.87 -0.24 -20.49
CA SER A 8 47.56 -0.03 -19.07
C SER A 8 46.05 -0.05 -18.91
N LEU A 9 45.53 -1.27 -18.77
CA LEU A 9 44.14 -1.56 -18.46
C LEU A 9 44.06 -1.87 -16.96
N ALA A 10 43.93 -0.85 -16.12
CA ALA A 10 43.54 -0.91 -14.72
C ALA A 10 43.39 0.56 -14.30
N ILE A 11 42.24 1.09 -13.85
CA ILE A 11 41.51 0.70 -12.64
C ILE A 11 40.07 1.17 -12.85
N GLY A 12 39.18 0.26 -13.23
CA GLY A 12 37.74 0.46 -13.12
C GLY A 12 37.28 -0.20 -11.83
N ALA A 13 37.54 0.43 -10.68
CA ALA A 13 37.01 -0.03 -9.40
C ALA A 13 35.49 0.18 -9.42
N LEU A 14 34.80 -0.87 -9.82
CA LEU A 14 33.37 -1.05 -9.78
C LEU A 14 32.89 -0.89 -8.32
N VAL A 15 32.44 0.31 -7.97
CA VAL A 15 31.70 0.55 -6.72
C VAL A 15 30.32 -0.08 -6.87
N LEU A 16 30.23 -1.40 -6.64
CA LEU A 16 28.98 -2.07 -6.35
C LEU A 16 28.57 -1.66 -4.93
N GLY A 17 27.99 -0.47 -4.80
CA GLY A 17 27.31 -0.04 -3.58
C GLY A 17 26.15 -0.98 -3.33
N ALA A 18 26.27 -1.80 -2.28
CA ALA A 18 25.18 -2.62 -1.77
C ALA A 18 24.07 -1.70 -1.26
N SER A 19 23.11 -1.37 -2.11
CA SER A 19 21.82 -0.84 -1.68
C SER A 19 21.11 -1.96 -0.93
N ALA A 20 21.28 -2.00 0.39
CA ALA A 20 20.47 -2.86 1.25
C ALA A 20 19.01 -2.43 1.10
N ILE A 21 18.21 -3.26 0.43
CA ILE A 21 16.76 -3.10 0.37
C ILE A 21 16.24 -3.45 1.75
N THR A 22 16.04 -2.45 2.60
CA THR A 22 15.35 -2.63 3.88
C THR A 22 13.86 -2.79 3.59
N ALA A 23 13.36 -4.02 3.59
CA ALA A 23 11.93 -4.27 3.64
C ALA A 23 11.45 -3.94 5.07
N SER A 24 10.58 -2.94 5.23
CA SER A 24 9.91 -2.71 6.52
C SER A 24 8.77 -3.72 6.67
N ALA A 25 8.68 -4.33 7.85
CA ALA A 25 7.49 -5.07 8.24
C ALA A 25 6.29 -4.10 8.36
N ALA A 26 5.08 -4.60 8.12
CA ALA A 26 3.87 -3.81 8.29
C ALA A 26 3.63 -3.48 9.77
N ASP A 27 3.17 -2.27 10.05
CA ASP A 27 2.81 -1.78 11.39
C ASP A 27 1.30 -1.84 11.59
N LEU A 28 0.84 -2.82 12.39
CA LEU A 28 -0.58 -3.01 12.68
C LEU A 28 -1.20 -1.85 13.47
N ALA A 29 -0.44 -1.21 14.37
CA ALA A 29 -0.94 -0.12 15.18
C ALA A 29 -1.16 1.13 14.32
N HIS A 30 -0.22 1.40 13.41
CA HIS A 30 -0.38 2.45 12.41
C HIS A 30 -1.55 2.15 11.46
N GLY A 31 -1.64 0.92 10.95
CA GLY A 31 -2.75 0.47 10.09
C GLY A 31 -4.12 0.65 10.75
N LYS A 32 -4.24 0.28 12.04
CA LYS A 32 -5.44 0.52 12.84
C LYS A 32 -5.81 2.01 12.89
N ALA A 33 -4.84 2.86 13.22
CA ALA A 33 -5.07 4.30 13.32
C ALA A 33 -5.51 4.91 11.98
N LEU A 34 -4.93 4.45 10.86
CA LEU A 34 -5.32 4.89 9.52
C LEU A 34 -6.74 4.44 9.16
N VAL A 35 -7.12 3.21 9.48
CA VAL A 35 -8.49 2.70 9.27
C VAL A 35 -9.53 3.50 10.06
N GLU A 36 -9.21 3.83 11.32
CA GLU A 36 -10.09 4.63 12.18
C GLU A 36 -10.22 6.06 11.66
N LYS A 37 -9.10 6.74 11.34
CA LYS A 37 -9.10 8.10 10.80
C LYS A 37 -9.75 8.17 9.42
N GLY A 38 -9.54 7.16 8.58
CA GLY A 38 -10.15 7.00 7.26
C GLY A 38 -11.64 6.67 7.30
N ASN A 39 -12.21 6.48 8.51
CA ASN A 39 -13.62 6.18 8.71
C ASN A 39 -14.12 4.99 7.87
N CYS A 40 -13.28 3.97 7.68
CA CYS A 40 -13.60 2.84 6.78
C CYS A 40 -14.85 2.08 7.24
N ALA A 41 -15.08 2.04 8.56
CA ALA A 41 -16.24 1.44 9.18
C ALA A 41 -17.56 2.14 8.84
N ALA A 42 -17.54 3.38 8.31
CA ALA A 42 -18.77 4.05 7.88
C ALA A 42 -19.48 3.33 6.74
N CYS A 43 -18.74 2.61 5.89
CA CYS A 43 -19.31 1.83 4.80
C CYS A 43 -19.18 0.31 5.04
N HIS A 44 -18.00 -0.12 5.49
CA HIS A 44 -17.72 -1.55 5.74
C HIS A 44 -18.23 -2.05 7.09
N GLY A 45 -18.76 -1.14 7.92
CA GLY A 45 -19.47 -1.42 9.15
C GLY A 45 -18.59 -1.81 10.33
N ALA A 46 -19.25 -2.19 11.43
CA ALA A 46 -18.60 -2.55 12.68
C ALA A 46 -17.60 -3.70 12.47
N GLY A 47 -16.37 -3.50 12.98
CA GLY A 47 -15.27 -4.45 12.81
C GLY A 47 -14.91 -4.75 11.36
N LEU A 48 -15.36 -3.94 10.39
CA LEU A 48 -15.24 -4.20 8.95
C LEU A 48 -15.85 -5.53 8.50
N ASN A 49 -16.84 -6.03 9.25
CA ASN A 49 -17.47 -7.34 9.03
C ASN A 49 -19.01 -7.28 9.04
N ALA A 50 -19.59 -6.08 9.23
CA ALA A 50 -21.03 -5.85 9.30
C ALA A 50 -21.45 -4.66 8.42
N PRO A 51 -21.31 -4.76 7.08
CA PRO A 51 -21.49 -3.62 6.17
C PRO A 51 -22.87 -2.99 6.27
N ILE A 52 -22.96 -1.68 6.01
CA ILE A 52 -24.23 -0.93 6.17
C ILE A 52 -25.27 -1.25 5.09
N THR A 53 -24.81 -1.74 3.93
CA THR A 53 -25.64 -2.30 2.86
C THR A 53 -24.94 -3.51 2.26
N PRO A 54 -25.66 -4.43 1.59
CA PRO A 54 -25.06 -5.60 0.93
C PRO A 54 -24.04 -5.27 -0.18
N ASP A 55 -24.08 -4.06 -0.73
CA ASP A 55 -23.18 -3.63 -1.81
C ASP A 55 -21.74 -3.35 -1.32
N TYR A 56 -21.58 -3.09 -0.01
CA TYR A 56 -20.27 -2.91 0.59
C TYR A 56 -19.70 -4.25 1.04
N PRO A 57 -18.49 -4.63 0.60
CA PRO A 57 -17.90 -5.90 0.97
C PRO A 57 -17.47 -5.93 2.44
N LYS A 58 -17.52 -7.11 3.06
CA LYS A 58 -16.78 -7.40 4.29
C LYS A 58 -15.29 -7.38 3.98
N LEU A 59 -14.48 -6.87 4.91
CA LEU A 59 -13.02 -6.79 4.74
C LEU A 59 -12.26 -7.56 5.82
N ALA A 60 -12.81 -7.66 7.04
CA ALA A 60 -12.09 -8.28 8.15
C ALA A 60 -11.62 -9.70 7.83
N GLY A 61 -10.36 -9.98 8.15
CA GLY A 61 -9.74 -11.28 7.92
C GLY A 61 -9.38 -11.58 6.47
N GLN A 62 -9.62 -10.66 5.52
CA GLN A 62 -9.16 -10.83 4.14
C GLN A 62 -7.63 -10.76 4.05
N HIS A 63 -7.03 -11.48 3.10
CA HIS A 63 -5.58 -11.51 2.92
C HIS A 63 -4.99 -10.12 2.64
N ALA A 64 -3.89 -9.78 3.33
CA ALA A 64 -3.28 -8.46 3.23
C ALA A 64 -2.72 -8.17 1.83
N ASP A 65 -2.22 -9.18 1.11
CA ASP A 65 -1.74 -9.01 -0.26
C ASP A 65 -2.87 -8.55 -1.19
N TYR A 66 -4.03 -9.21 -1.13
CA TYR A 66 -5.22 -8.84 -1.88
C TYR A 66 -5.68 -7.42 -1.54
N LEU A 67 -5.78 -7.11 -0.24
CA LEU A 67 -6.22 -5.78 0.22
C LEU A 67 -5.26 -4.68 -0.24
N TYR A 68 -3.95 -4.89 -0.09
CA TYR A 68 -2.93 -3.96 -0.55
C TYR A 68 -3.07 -3.70 -2.06
N HIS A 69 -3.16 -4.77 -2.86
CA HIS A 69 -3.30 -4.65 -4.30
C HIS A 69 -4.60 -3.96 -4.71
N ALA A 70 -5.73 -4.29 -4.06
CA ALA A 70 -7.01 -3.66 -4.33
C ALA A 70 -6.99 -2.16 -4.00
N LEU A 71 -6.47 -1.78 -2.83
CA LEU A 71 -6.35 -0.38 -2.41
C LEU A 71 -5.43 0.41 -3.34
N ALA A 72 -4.28 -0.17 -3.72
CA ALA A 72 -3.36 0.46 -4.67
C ALA A 72 -3.99 0.61 -6.06
N ALA A 73 -4.77 -0.37 -6.52
CA ALA A 73 -5.48 -0.30 -7.80
C ALA A 73 -6.55 0.79 -7.82
N TYR A 74 -7.22 1.07 -6.70
CA TYR A 74 -8.17 2.19 -6.59
C TYR A 74 -7.50 3.58 -6.72
N GLN A 75 -6.19 3.68 -6.49
CA GLN A 75 -5.45 4.94 -6.74
C GLN A 75 -5.20 5.18 -8.24
N ILE A 76 -5.33 4.15 -9.08
CA ILE A 76 -5.05 4.21 -10.51
C ILE A 76 -6.37 4.33 -11.29
N THR A 77 -6.72 5.55 -11.67
CA THR A 77 -7.98 5.83 -12.40
C THR A 77 -7.77 5.99 -13.92
N THR A 78 -6.53 6.08 -14.38
CA THR A 78 -6.17 6.38 -15.78
C THR A 78 -5.81 5.16 -16.60
N ASN A 79 -5.63 4.00 -15.98
CA ASN A 79 -5.26 2.76 -16.66
C ASN A 79 -6.20 1.61 -16.26
N PRO A 80 -7.10 1.16 -17.14
CA PRO A 80 -8.06 0.11 -16.83
C PRO A 80 -7.45 -1.30 -16.71
N GLN A 81 -6.20 -1.51 -17.13
CA GLN A 81 -5.56 -2.83 -17.07
C GLN A 81 -4.99 -3.16 -15.68
N VAL A 82 -4.63 -2.12 -14.91
CA VAL A 82 -4.01 -2.28 -13.58
C VAL A 82 -4.76 -1.52 -12.49
N GLY A 83 -5.66 -0.62 -12.89
CA GLY A 83 -6.49 0.17 -11.99
C GLY A 83 -7.86 -0.45 -11.73
N ARG A 84 -8.51 0.04 -10.68
CA ARG A 84 -9.88 -0.33 -10.35
C ARG A 84 -10.74 0.92 -10.28
N SER A 85 -11.62 1.09 -11.27
CA SER A 85 -12.51 2.25 -11.35
C SER A 85 -13.64 2.14 -10.32
N ASN A 86 -13.55 2.91 -9.25
CA ASN A 86 -14.64 3.14 -8.29
C ASN A 86 -14.47 4.55 -7.69
N ALA A 87 -15.41 5.46 -7.94
CA ALA A 87 -15.28 6.85 -7.52
C ALA A 87 -15.20 7.02 -5.99
N ILE A 88 -15.95 6.21 -5.24
CA ILE A 88 -15.96 6.26 -3.77
C ILE A 88 -14.61 5.83 -3.21
N MET A 89 -14.14 4.66 -3.61
CA MET A 89 -12.87 4.13 -3.12
C MET A 89 -11.69 4.94 -3.64
N ALA A 90 -11.71 5.43 -4.88
CA ALA A 90 -10.69 6.34 -5.40
C ALA A 90 -10.62 7.63 -4.57
N GLY A 91 -11.76 8.19 -4.15
CA GLY A 91 -11.79 9.32 -3.22
C GLY A 91 -11.15 8.98 -1.88
N GLN A 92 -11.50 7.82 -1.31
CA GLN A 92 -10.94 7.36 -0.02
C GLN A 92 -9.43 7.16 -0.08
N VAL A 93 -8.93 6.36 -1.03
CA VAL A 93 -7.49 6.01 -1.07
C VAL A 93 -6.58 7.17 -1.51
N ASN A 94 -7.17 8.23 -2.09
CA ASN A 94 -6.44 9.44 -2.49
C ASN A 94 -6.54 10.59 -1.47
N ALA A 95 -7.25 10.40 -0.35
CA ALA A 95 -7.41 11.41 0.67
C ALA A 95 -7.16 10.84 2.09
N ASN A 96 -5.88 10.65 2.44
CA ASN A 96 -5.47 10.23 3.78
C ASN A 96 -5.73 11.36 4.80
N PRO A 97 -6.72 11.22 5.71
CA PRO A 97 -7.08 12.27 6.66
C PRO A 97 -6.09 12.38 7.82
N GLY A 98 -5.15 11.44 7.95
CA GLY A 98 -4.09 11.47 8.95
C GLY A 98 -2.92 12.39 8.59
N VAL A 99 -2.83 12.89 7.36
CA VAL A 99 -1.72 13.71 6.88
C VAL A 99 -2.22 14.84 5.99
N THR A 100 -1.94 16.07 6.40
CA THR A 100 -2.22 17.27 5.60
C THR A 100 -0.96 17.68 4.85
N GLY A 101 -1.05 17.79 3.52
CA GLY A 101 0.00 18.31 2.67
C GLY A 101 0.27 19.79 2.92
N LYS A 102 1.34 20.31 2.29
CA LYS A 102 1.71 21.74 2.37
C LYS A 102 0.61 22.68 1.83
N ASP A 103 -0.27 22.15 0.99
CA ASP A 103 -1.42 22.82 0.40
C ASP A 103 -2.68 22.77 1.29
N GLY A 104 -2.58 22.24 2.51
CA GLY A 104 -3.69 22.12 3.43
C GLY A 104 -4.66 20.98 3.10
N LYS A 105 -4.33 20.10 2.15
CA LYS A 105 -5.22 19.03 1.71
C LYS A 105 -4.69 17.65 2.09
N PRO A 106 -5.58 16.66 2.33
CA PRO A 106 -5.19 15.26 2.40
C PRO A 106 -4.44 14.82 1.15
N ARG A 107 -3.35 14.07 1.32
CA ARG A 107 -2.64 13.41 0.22
C ARG A 107 -3.10 11.96 0.05
N PRO A 108 -2.81 11.28 -1.08
CA PRO A 108 -3.03 9.84 -1.17
C PRO A 108 -2.27 9.06 -0.10
N PHE A 109 -2.82 7.92 0.30
CA PHE A 109 -2.10 6.97 1.15
C PHE A 109 -0.83 6.48 0.43
N THR A 110 0.30 6.42 1.14
CA THR A 110 1.53 5.84 0.59
C THR A 110 1.41 4.33 0.46
N ARG A 111 2.33 3.70 -0.27
CA ARG A 111 2.33 2.25 -0.40
C ARG A 111 2.55 1.54 0.94
N ASP A 112 3.37 2.11 1.82
CA ASP A 112 3.59 1.53 3.15
C ASP A 112 2.36 1.72 4.05
N GLU A 113 1.70 2.87 4.00
CA GLU A 113 0.41 3.08 4.68
C GLU A 113 -0.67 2.09 4.20
N LEU A 114 -0.71 1.79 2.90
CA LEU A 114 -1.63 0.77 2.37
C LEU A 114 -1.28 -0.64 2.85
N LYS A 115 0.01 -0.98 3.00
CA LYS A 115 0.43 -2.26 3.58
C LYS A 115 0.03 -2.37 5.05
N ASP A 116 0.21 -1.31 5.82
CA ASP A 116 -0.17 -1.25 7.23
C ASP A 116 -1.68 -1.44 7.41
N ILE A 117 -2.48 -0.71 6.60
CA ILE A 117 -3.94 -0.87 6.55
C ILE A 117 -4.32 -2.32 6.22
N ALA A 118 -3.73 -2.88 5.16
CA ALA A 118 -4.04 -4.23 4.72
C ALA A 118 -3.70 -5.29 5.79
N ALA A 119 -2.53 -5.19 6.41
CA ALA A 119 -2.10 -6.09 7.48
C ALA A 119 -3.01 -5.99 8.71
N TYR A 120 -3.41 -4.77 9.10
CA TYR A 120 -4.36 -4.59 10.18
C TYR A 120 -5.72 -5.23 9.87
N ILE A 121 -6.28 -5.00 8.68
CA ILE A 121 -7.58 -5.58 8.29
C ILE A 121 -7.50 -7.12 8.24
N GLU A 122 -6.40 -7.69 7.75
CA GLU A 122 -6.19 -9.14 7.79
C GLU A 122 -6.16 -9.68 9.22
N SER A 123 -5.60 -8.92 10.17
CA SER A 123 -5.53 -9.33 11.58
C SER A 123 -6.91 -9.43 12.26
N LEU A 124 -7.93 -8.74 11.71
CA LEU A 124 -9.27 -8.72 12.29
C LEU A 124 -9.97 -10.07 12.21
N PRO A 125 -10.83 -10.40 13.18
CA PRO A 125 -11.67 -11.59 13.11
C PRO A 125 -12.68 -11.44 11.96
N GLY A 126 -12.69 -12.39 11.04
CA GLY A 126 -13.57 -12.39 9.90
C GLY A 126 -13.84 -13.79 9.36
N GLY A 127 -14.88 -13.92 8.55
CA GLY A 127 -15.30 -15.20 7.96
C GLY A 127 -14.77 -15.43 6.54
N LEU A 128 -13.87 -14.58 6.05
CA LEU A 128 -13.42 -14.59 4.64
C LEU A 128 -12.25 -15.54 4.38
N VAL A 129 -11.45 -15.84 5.41
CA VAL A 129 -10.28 -16.70 5.31
C VAL A 129 -10.31 -17.71 6.45
N LEU A 130 -10.17 -18.98 6.12
CA LEU A 130 -9.95 -20.05 7.10
C LEU A 130 -8.48 -20.00 7.54
N LYS A 131 -8.20 -19.36 8.68
CA LYS A 131 -6.86 -19.42 9.28
C LYS A 131 -6.69 -20.79 9.94
N LYS A 132 -5.71 -21.56 9.46
CA LYS A 132 -5.34 -22.87 10.03
C LYS A 132 -4.57 -22.70 11.33
#